data_AF-A0A7X7DQT2-F1
#
_entry.id   AF-A0A7X7DQT2-F1
#
_cell.length_a   1.000
_cell.length_b   1.000
_cell.length_c   1.000
_cell.angle_alpha   90.00
_cell.angle_beta   90.00
_cell.angle_gamma   90.00
#
_symmetry.space_group_name_H-M   'P 1'
#
loop_
_entity.id
_entity.type
_entity.pdbx_description
1 polymer ?
#
loop_
_entity_poly.entity_id
_entity_poly.type
_entity_poly.pdbx_seq_one_letter_code
_entity_poly.pdbx_strand_id
1 'polypeptide(L)' 'MSMRSIYRKVAKKHGVSVDEVKEEMQKALNHAYTNTSNDAVTRVCQNQVPSKGEMPTPDEFIRYAANKVKK' A
#
# COMPACT_ATOMS: atom_id res chain seq x y z
N MET A 1 -3.23 -3.91 16.17
CA MET A 1 -4.50 -3.74 15.41
C MET A 1 -4.54 -4.78 14.30
N SER A 2 -5.70 -5.37 14.02
CA SER A 2 -5.86 -6.28 12.87
C SER A 2 -6.05 -5.49 11.58
N MET A 3 -5.69 -6.06 10.43
CA MET A 3 -5.86 -5.40 9.14
C MET A 3 -7.31 -4.97 8.88
N ARG A 4 -8.26 -5.85 9.21
CA ARG A 4 -9.71 -5.56 9.15
C ARG A 4 -10.11 -4.33 9.98
N SER A 5 -9.46 -4.09 11.12
CA SER A 5 -9.76 -2.92 11.95
C SER A 5 -9.20 -1.62 11.36
N ILE A 6 -8.06 -1.69 10.65
CA ILE A 6 -7.43 -0.54 10.00
C ILE A 6 -8.32 -0.06 8.85
N TYR A 7 -8.66 -0.94 7.91
CA TYR A 7 -9.50 -0.56 6.76
C TYR A 7 -10.86 0.01 7.20
N ARG A 8 -11.52 -0.60 8.18
CA ARG A 8 -12.80 -0.08 8.69
C ARG A 8 -12.70 1.30 9.31
N LYS A 9 -11.59 1.62 9.99
CA LYS A 9 -11.36 2.97 10.54
C LYS A 9 -11.19 4.00 9.45
N VAL A 10 -10.41 3.70 8.41
CA VAL A 10 -10.21 4.59 7.26
C VAL A 10 -11.52 4.78 6.51
N ALA A 11 -12.21 3.69 6.16
CA ALA A 11 -13.50 3.71 5.49
C ALA A 11 -14.52 4.59 6.22
N LYS A 12 -14.69 4.38 7.53
CA LYS A 12 -15.58 5.20 8.37
C LYS A 12 -15.18 6.68 8.41
N LYS A 13 -13.89 6.98 8.49
CA LYS A 13 -13.39 8.36 8.54
C LYS A 13 -13.72 9.14 7.27
N HIS A 14 -13.65 8.46 6.11
CA HIS A 14 -13.84 9.08 4.81
C HIS A 14 -15.26 8.89 4.23
N GLY A 15 -16.15 8.18 4.94
CA GLY A 15 -17.52 7.95 4.47
C GLY A 15 -17.64 6.99 3.29
N VAL A 16 -16.64 6.14 3.08
CA VAL A 16 -16.52 5.21 1.94
C VAL A 16 -16.59 3.75 2.40
N SER A 17 -16.67 2.81 1.46
CA SER A 17 -16.66 1.38 1.78
C SER A 17 -15.23 0.85 2.05
N VAL A 18 -15.12 -0.30 2.72
CA VAL A 18 -13.81 -0.97 2.91
C VAL A 18 -13.21 -1.42 1.59
N ASP A 19 -14.06 -1.83 0.64
CA ASP A 19 -13.61 -2.32 -0.65
C ASP A 19 -13.10 -1.17 -1.52
N GLU A 20 -13.76 -0.02 -1.48
CA GLU A 20 -13.29 1.20 -2.14
C GLU A 20 -11.92 1.65 -1.59
N VAL A 21 -11.70 1.59 -0.28
CA VAL A 21 -10.37 1.86 0.30
C VAL A 21 -9.32 0.93 -0.29
N LYS A 22 -9.61 -0.37 -0.40
CA LYS A 22 -8.65 -1.35 -0.94
C LYS A 22 -8.40 -1.13 -2.43
N GLU A 23 -9.45 -0.86 -3.20
CA GLU A 23 -9.37 -0.60 -4.63
C GLU A 23 -8.53 0.64 -4.92
N GLU A 24 -8.80 1.76 -4.25
CA GLU A 24 -8.04 2.99 -4.42
C GLU A 24 -6.58 2.83 -3.98
N MET A 25 -6.32 2.11 -2.89
CA MET A 25 -4.95 1.77 -2.50
C MET A 25 -4.24 0.92 -3.56
N GLN A 26 -4.92 -0.08 -4.13
CA GLN A 26 -4.34 -0.91 -5.19
C GLN A 26 -4.09 -0.08 -6.45
N LYS A 27 -4.99 0.83 -6.84
CA LYS A 27 -4.78 1.75 -7.97
C LYS A 27 -3.57 2.65 -7.75
N ALA A 28 -3.41 3.18 -6.53
CA ALA A 28 -2.24 3.99 -6.17
C ALA A 28 -0.94 3.19 -6.25
N LEU A 29 -0.93 1.94 -5.77
CA LEU A 29 0.21 1.04 -5.91
C LEU A 29 0.49 0.73 -7.38
N ASN A 30 -0.53 0.37 -8.16
CA ASN A 30 -0.38 0.09 -9.58
C ASN A 30 0.24 1.29 -10.30
N HIS A 31 -0.30 2.49 -10.07
CA HIS A 31 0.25 3.72 -10.64
C HIS A 31 1.71 3.95 -10.23
N ALA A 32 2.06 3.76 -8.96
CA ALA A 32 3.42 3.96 -8.48
C ALA A 32 4.43 2.98 -9.13
N TYR A 33 4.03 1.73 -9.36
CA TYR A 33 4.91 0.70 -9.90
C TYR A 33 4.93 0.66 -11.44
N THR A 34 3.85 1.08 -12.13
CA THR A 34 3.84 1.18 -13.60
C THR A 34 4.46 2.49 -14.10
N ASN A 35 4.19 3.61 -13.43
CA ASN A 35 4.75 4.93 -13.77
C ASN A 35 6.00 5.22 -12.94
N THR A 36 6.95 4.26 -12.94
CA THR A 36 8.24 4.51 -12.31
C THR A 36 9.00 5.56 -13.11
N SER A 37 9.14 6.76 -12.54
CA SER A 37 10.14 7.70 -13.05
C SER A 37 11.50 7.00 -13.11
N ASN A 38 12.37 7.38 -14.04
CA ASN A 38 13.73 6.83 -14.14
C ASN A 38 14.62 7.15 -12.91
N ASP A 39 14.04 7.62 -11.80
CA ASP A 39 14.70 7.80 -10.53
C ASP A 39 15.03 6.44 -9.89
N ALA A 40 16.34 6.16 -9.84
CA ALA A 40 16.88 4.97 -9.22
C ALA A 40 16.51 4.86 -7.74
N VAL A 41 16.38 5.99 -7.02
CA VAL A 41 16.04 5.99 -5.59
C VAL A 41 14.62 5.47 -5.37
N THR A 42 13.66 5.96 -6.15
CA THR A 42 12.26 5.49 -6.12
C THR A 42 12.17 3.99 -6.37
N ARG A 43 12.87 3.48 -7.40
CA ARG A 43 12.91 2.03 -7.70
C ARG A 43 13.48 1.21 -6.55
N VAL A 44 14.58 1.67 -5.94
CA VAL A 44 15.17 0.97 -4.79
C VAL A 44 14.18 0.92 -3.62
N CYS A 45 13.48 2.01 -3.33
CA CYS A 45 12.47 2.03 -2.27
C CYS A 45 11.30 1.08 -2.56
N GLN A 46 10.82 1.04 -3.80
CA GLN A 46 9.72 0.16 -4.23
C GLN A 46 10.09 -1.32 -4.14
N ASN A 47 11.31 -1.68 -4.52
CA ASN A 47 11.83 -3.05 -4.45
C ASN A 47 12.05 -3.55 -3.03
N GLN A 48 12.09 -2.66 -2.03
CA GLN A 48 12.18 -3.07 -0.62
C GLN A 48 10.85 -3.57 -0.06
N VAL A 49 9.71 -3.27 -0.71
CA VAL A 49 8.40 -3.74 -0.26
C VAL A 49 8.28 -5.23 -0.60
N PRO A 50 8.10 -6.13 0.40
CA PRO A 50 7.88 -7.54 0.12
C PRO A 50 6.60 -7.74 -0.69
N SER A 51 6.71 -8.47 -1.80
CA SER A 51 5.59 -8.80 -2.68
C SER A 51 5.66 -10.27 -3.06
N LYS A 52 4.52 -10.95 -3.07
CA LYS A 52 4.41 -12.32 -3.62
C LYS A 52 4.21 -12.35 -5.13
N GLY A 53 3.80 -11.22 -5.73
CA GLY A 53 3.57 -11.07 -7.16
C GLY A 53 4.43 -9.96 -7.77
N GLU A 54 4.03 -9.50 -8.94
CA GLU A 54 4.72 -8.40 -9.64
C GLU A 54 4.62 -7.07 -8.87
N MET A 55 3.52 -6.84 -8.18
CA MET A 55 3.27 -5.65 -7.36
C MET A 55 2.74 -6.07 -5.98
N PRO A 56 3.08 -5.32 -4.92
CA PRO A 56 2.57 -5.61 -3.59
C PRO A 56 1.07 -5.34 -3.52
N THR A 57 0.41 -6.10 -2.65
CA THR A 57 -0.97 -5.82 -2.23
C THR A 57 -1.00 -4.70 -1.18
N PRO A 58 -2.16 -4.03 -0.99
CA PRO A 58 -2.36 -3.08 0.11
C PRO A 58 -1.96 -3.65 1.48
N ASP A 59 -2.26 -4.93 1.73
CA ASP A 59 -1.92 -5.61 2.98
C ASP A 59 -0.41 -5.76 3.20
N GLU A 60 0.31 -6.16 2.16
CA GLU A 60 1.78 -6.29 2.19
C GLU A 60 2.44 -4.93 2.39
N PHE A 61 1.96 -3.92 1.65
CA PHE A 61 2.46 -2.56 1.76
C PHE A 61 2.23 -1.97 3.15
N ILE A 62 1.02 -2.08 3.71
CA ILE A 62 0.71 -1.56 5.05
C ILE A 62 1.60 -2.21 6.10
N ARG A 63 1.83 -3.53 6.02
CA ARG A 63 2.71 -4.24 6.96
C ARG A 63 4.14 -3.75 6.87
N TYR A 64 4.66 -3.59 5.66
CA TYR A 64 6.00 -3.08 5.43
C TYR A 64 6.16 -1.65 5.95
N ALA A 65 5.24 -0.75 5.58
CA ALA A 65 5.27 0.65 6.01
C ALA A 65 5.16 0.78 7.54
N ALA A 66 4.27 0.02 8.17
CA ALA A 66 4.14 0.02 9.64
C ALA A 66 5.41 -0.47 10.34
N ASN A 67 6.14 -1.41 9.76
CA ASN A 67 7.42 -1.89 10.32
C ASN A 67 8.56 -0.88 10.10
N LYS A 68 8.57 -0.15 8.98
CA LYS A 68 9.55 0.90 8.71
C LYS A 68 9.41 2.09 9.67
N VAL A 69 8.19 2.50 10.01
CA VAL A 69 7.94 3.64 10.93
C VAL A 69 8.27 3.30 12.40
N LYS A 70 8.27 2.03 12.76
CA LYS A 70 8.64 1.59 14.12
C LYS A 70 10.15 1.57 14.37
N LYS A 71 10.95 1.61 13.31
CA LYS A 71 12.41 1.68 13.36
C LYS A 71 12.84 3.14 13.30
#